data_AF-A0ABD2PP35-F1
#
_entry.id   AF-A0ABD2PP35-F1
#
_cell.length_a   1.000
_cell.length_b   1.000
_cell.length_c   1.000
_cell.angle_alpha   90.00
_cell.angle_beta   90.00
_cell.angle_gamma   90.00
#
_symmetry.space_group_name_H-M   'P 1'
#
loop_
_entity.id
_entity.type
_entity.pdbx_description
1 polymer ?
#
loop_
_entity_poly.entity_id
_entity_poly.type
_entity_poly.pdbx_seq_one_letter_code
_entity_poly.pdbx_strand_id
1 'polypeptide(L)'
;KLPIKVHSISWIDASRDTNNGKTWVTGKGEDVTKFLQPNWKPGAYNNHGGNEDCAEILTDQTLNDISCTVKLPALCMRKPIVKKQRSLNVDLPISGAYKLKGWLGTSGKSLFLGPMAVLAFLIWLV
;
A
#
# COMPACT_ATOMS: atom_id res chain seq x y z
N LYS A 1 5.54 8.43 7.05
CA LYS A 1 4.82 8.99 8.23
C LYS A 1 3.71 8.03 8.66
N LEU A 2 3.63 7.66 9.94
CA LEU A 2 2.57 6.79 10.44
C LEU A 2 1.22 7.54 10.48
N PRO A 3 0.09 6.87 10.19
CA PRO A 3 -1.23 7.49 10.22
C PRO A 3 -1.80 7.66 11.65
N ILE A 4 -1.00 7.40 12.68
CA ILE A 4 -1.40 7.43 14.08
C ILE A 4 -0.73 8.60 14.81
N LYS A 5 -1.52 9.33 15.62
CA LYS A 5 -1.00 10.35 16.53
C LYS A 5 -0.54 9.66 17.81
N VAL A 6 0.76 9.71 18.06
CA VAL A 6 1.39 9.15 19.26
C VAL A 6 1.38 10.20 20.38
N HIS A 7 0.94 9.82 21.57
CA HIS A 7 0.79 10.73 22.72
C HIS A 7 1.89 10.56 23.77
N SER A 8 2.72 9.52 23.65
CA SER A 8 3.84 9.22 24.54
C SER A 8 4.97 8.58 23.76
N ILE A 9 6.22 8.83 24.15
CA ILE A 9 7.37 8.12 23.60
C ILE A 9 7.17 6.62 23.83
N SER A 10 7.30 5.83 22.77
CA SER A 10 6.95 4.41 22.80
C SER A 10 7.89 3.59 21.91
N TRP A 11 8.10 2.34 22.29
CA TRP A 11 8.76 1.36 21.44
C TRP A 11 7.96 1.10 20.17
N ILE A 12 8.69 0.95 19.06
CA ILE A 12 8.18 0.35 17.82
C ILE A 12 8.94 -0.94 17.52
N ASP A 13 8.34 -1.81 16.70
CA ASP A 13 8.95 -3.08 16.28
C ASP A 13 10.03 -2.84 15.21
N ALA A 14 11.12 -2.18 15.61
CA ALA A 14 12.28 -1.89 14.78
C ALA A 14 13.58 -1.92 15.60
N SER A 15 14.53 -2.73 15.16
CA SER A 15 15.87 -2.84 15.73
C SER A 15 16.93 -2.88 14.64
N ARG A 16 18.17 -2.54 14.98
CA ARG A 16 19.31 -2.62 14.06
C ARG A 16 19.55 -4.08 13.67
N ASP A 17 19.78 -4.33 12.39
CA ASP A 17 20.15 -5.65 11.88
C ASP A 17 21.57 -5.99 12.36
N THR A 18 21.71 -7.02 13.19
CA THR A 18 23.00 -7.45 13.73
C THR A 18 23.94 -8.07 12.69
N ASN A 19 23.41 -8.48 11.53
CA ASN A 19 24.23 -9.08 10.46
C ASN A 19 24.88 -8.02 9.57
N ASN A 20 24.14 -6.93 9.28
CA ASN A 20 24.57 -5.90 8.35
C ASN A 20 24.89 -4.56 9.01
N GLY A 21 24.47 -4.34 10.27
CA GLY A 21 24.73 -3.15 11.10
C GLY A 21 24.15 -1.82 10.58
N LYS A 22 23.65 -1.80 9.35
CA LYS A 22 23.28 -0.60 8.58
C LYS A 22 21.79 -0.51 8.28
N THR A 23 21.06 -1.60 8.47
CA THR A 23 19.63 -1.72 8.17
C THR A 23 18.82 -1.88 9.44
N TRP A 24 17.53 -1.60 9.34
CA TRP A 24 16.56 -1.76 10.43
C TRP A 24 15.58 -2.87 10.07
N VAL A 25 15.34 -3.77 11.02
CA VAL A 25 14.47 -4.93 10.86
C VAL A 25 13.45 -4.99 11.99
N THR A 26 12.32 -5.64 11.74
CA THR A 26 11.36 -6.00 12.79
C THR A 26 11.93 -7.11 13.68
N GLY A 27 11.28 -7.42 14.80
CA GLY A 27 11.61 -8.58 15.63
C GLY A 27 11.48 -9.93 14.91
N LYS A 28 10.97 -9.95 13.67
CA LYS A 28 10.94 -11.12 12.78
C LYS A 28 12.05 -11.14 11.72
N GLY A 29 12.94 -10.14 11.73
CA GLY A 29 13.99 -9.98 10.72
C GLY A 29 13.47 -9.44 9.38
N GLU A 30 12.26 -8.87 9.33
CA GLU A 30 11.73 -8.28 8.10
C GLU A 30 12.16 -6.81 7.99
N ASP A 31 12.45 -6.33 6.78
CA ASP A 31 12.69 -4.90 6.54
C ASP A 31 11.52 -4.04 7.05
N VAL A 32 11.83 -3.08 7.93
CA VAL A 32 10.83 -2.19 8.55
C VAL A 32 10.07 -1.34 7.53
N THR A 33 10.69 -1.03 6.38
CA THR A 33 10.09 -0.20 5.32
C THR A 33 8.82 -0.82 4.71
N LYS A 34 8.64 -2.15 4.88
CA LYS A 34 7.42 -2.87 4.49
C LYS A 34 6.19 -2.47 5.30
N PHE A 35 6.40 -1.97 6.52
CA PHE A 35 5.32 -1.71 7.49
C PHE A 35 5.23 -0.25 7.89
N LEU A 36 6.35 0.48 7.86
CA LEU A 36 6.41 1.89 8.22
C LEU A 36 7.30 2.64 7.23
N GLN A 37 6.96 3.90 6.96
CA GLN A 37 7.87 4.82 6.28
C GLN A 37 8.68 5.55 7.35
N PRO A 38 9.97 5.18 7.55
CA PRO A 38 10.76 5.71 8.65
C PRO A 38 10.95 7.22 8.46
N ASN A 39 10.70 7.98 9.52
CA ASN A 39 10.93 9.42 9.56
C ASN A 39 11.90 9.71 10.71
N TRP A 40 13.16 9.34 10.50
CA TRP A 40 14.21 9.53 11.49
C TRP A 40 14.38 11.01 11.82
N LYS A 41 14.52 11.32 13.10
CA LYS A 41 14.90 12.67 13.53
C LYS A 41 16.26 13.02 12.91
N PRO A 42 16.50 14.26 12.45
CA PRO A 42 17.81 14.66 11.94
C PRO A 42 18.91 14.34 12.97
N GLY A 43 19.88 13.51 12.59
CA GLY A 43 20.96 13.04 13.47
C GLY A 43 20.68 11.76 14.26
N ALA A 44 19.47 11.19 14.22
CA ALA A 44 19.13 9.89 14.80
C ALA A 44 19.21 8.79 13.74
N TYR A 45 19.88 7.66 14.05
CA TYR A 45 20.53 6.62 13.23
C TYR A 45 22.04 6.51 13.51
N ASN A 46 22.57 7.43 14.33
CA ASN A 46 24.00 7.64 14.54
C ASN A 46 24.65 6.58 15.45
N ASN A 47 23.86 5.68 16.05
CA ASN A 47 24.35 4.72 17.03
C ASN A 47 25.22 5.42 18.08
N HIS A 48 24.69 6.48 18.71
CA HIS A 48 25.49 7.33 19.57
C HIS A 48 26.02 6.50 20.75
N GLY A 49 27.35 6.33 20.82
CA GLY A 49 28.00 5.51 21.85
C GLY A 49 27.95 3.98 21.62
N GLY A 50 27.47 3.51 20.46
CA GLY A 50 27.60 2.11 20.06
C GLY A 50 26.57 1.13 20.64
N ASN A 51 25.50 1.61 21.28
CA ASN A 51 24.55 0.77 22.02
C ASN A 51 23.08 1.18 21.81
N GLU A 52 22.77 1.78 20.66
CA GLU A 52 21.42 2.27 20.31
C GLU A 52 20.85 1.45 19.14
N ASP A 53 20.43 0.23 19.48
CA ASP A 53 19.98 -0.78 18.52
C ASP A 53 18.47 -0.97 18.47
N CYS A 54 17.70 -0.22 19.26
CA CYS A 54 16.24 -0.26 19.26
C CYS A 54 15.67 1.12 18.88
N ALA A 55 14.53 1.13 18.20
CA ALA A 55 13.90 2.37 17.78
C ALA A 55 12.68 2.71 18.63
N GLU A 56 12.59 3.97 19.05
CA GLU A 56 11.40 4.56 19.65
C GLU A 56 10.76 5.55 18.68
N ILE A 57 9.44 5.76 18.85
CA ILE A 57 8.73 6.85 18.22
C ILE A 57 8.50 7.97 19.24
N LEU A 58 8.85 9.19 18.83
CA LEU A 58 8.65 10.40 19.61
C LEU A 58 7.23 10.97 19.39
N THR A 59 6.82 11.90 20.27
CA THR A 59 5.50 12.54 20.20
C THR A 59 5.31 13.40 18.95
N ASP A 60 6.40 13.82 18.30
CA ASP A 60 6.38 14.52 17.01
C ASP A 60 6.32 13.56 15.79
N GLN A 61 6.20 12.25 16.03
CA GLN A 61 6.17 11.17 15.05
C GLN A 61 7.49 10.97 14.29
N THR A 62 8.60 11.51 14.81
CA THR A 62 9.94 11.13 14.36
C THR A 62 10.42 9.89 15.11
N LEU A 63 11.37 9.18 14.50
CA LEU A 63 12.02 8.02 15.08
C LEU A 63 13.37 8.40 15.69
N ASN A 64 13.70 7.75 16.79
CA ASN A 64 14.99 7.87 17.46
C ASN A 64 15.57 6.48 17.72
N ASP A 65 16.87 6.30 17.51
CA ASP A 65 17.58 5.13 18.00
C ASP A 65 17.96 5.35 19.47
N ILE A 66 17.78 4.31 20.28
CA ILE A 66 18.02 4.37 21.73
C ILE A 66 18.37 2.99 22.26
N SER A 67 19.00 2.93 23.45
CA SER A 67 19.33 1.67 24.10
C SER A 67 18.08 0.84 24.37
N CYS A 68 18.13 -0.44 23.97
CA CYS A 68 17.07 -1.42 24.19
C CYS A 68 16.73 -1.68 25.68
N THR A 69 17.55 -1.18 26.61
CA THR A 69 17.33 -1.33 28.06
C THR A 69 16.34 -0.32 28.64
N VAL A 70 15.94 0.69 27.86
CA VAL A 70 15.00 1.73 28.31
C VAL A 70 13.60 1.15 28.49
N LYS A 71 12.93 1.54 29.58
CA LYS A 71 11.56 1.09 29.88
C LYS A 71 10.55 2.07 29.27
N LEU A 72 9.95 1.68 28.15
CA LEU A 72 8.91 2.44 27.45
C LEU A 72 7.67 1.57 27.21
N PRO A 73 6.47 2.17 27.08
CA PRO A 73 5.32 1.47 26.52
C PRO A 73 5.62 1.04 25.07
N ALA A 74 4.96 -0.01 24.58
CA ALA A 74 5.13 -0.51 23.21
C ALA A 74 3.88 -0.30 22.36
N LEU A 75 4.08 0.15 21.11
CA LEU A 75 3.01 0.27 20.13
C LEU A 75 2.90 -1.00 19.30
N CYS A 76 1.71 -1.61 19.31
CA CYS A 76 1.42 -2.76 18.47
C CYS A 76 0.81 -2.34 17.14
N MET A 77 1.23 -3.00 16.05
CA MET A 77 0.65 -2.83 14.73
C MET A 77 -0.15 -4.07 14.33
N ARG A 78 -1.38 -3.87 13.89
CA ARG A 78 -2.21 -4.91 13.29
C ARG A 78 -2.30 -4.66 11.80
N LYS A 79 -2.12 -5.71 11.00
CA LYS A 79 -2.38 -5.64 9.55
C LYS A 79 -3.79 -5.10 9.32
N PRO A 80 -3.99 -4.14 8.40
CA PRO A 80 -5.32 -3.67 8.06
C PRO A 80 -6.19 -4.88 7.75
N ILE A 81 -7.37 -4.94 8.36
CA ILE A 81 -8.36 -5.94 7.95
C ILE A 81 -8.80 -5.48 6.56
N VAL A 82 -8.19 -6.03 5.51
CA VAL A 82 -8.73 -5.94 4.17
C VAL A 82 -10.07 -6.65 4.28
N LYS A 83 -11.15 -5.90 4.47
CA LYS A 83 -12.50 -6.44 4.27
C LYS A 83 -12.47 -6.92 2.84
N LYS A 84 -12.38 -8.23 2.63
CA LYS A 84 -12.64 -8.83 1.33
C LYS A 84 -14.07 -8.39 1.06
N GLN A 85 -14.24 -7.33 0.27
CA GLN A 85 -15.55 -6.90 -0.15
C GLN A 85 -16.06 -8.13 -0.90
N ARG A 86 -16.95 -8.90 -0.26
CA ARG A 86 -17.78 -9.85 -0.99
C ARG A 86 -18.35 -8.96 -2.09
N SER A 87 -18.02 -9.25 -3.33
CA SER A 87 -18.70 -8.69 -4.48
C SER A 87 -20.17 -8.97 -4.25
N LEU A 88 -20.86 -8.02 -3.64
CA LEU A 88 -22.30 -8.05 -3.53
C LEU A 88 -22.70 -7.84 -4.98
N ASN A 89 -23.13 -8.91 -5.64
CA ASN A 89 -23.86 -8.83 -6.88
C ASN A 89 -25.15 -8.06 -6.53
N VAL A 90 -25.04 -6.73 -6.53
CA VAL A 90 -26.21 -5.86 -6.48
C VAL A 90 -26.68 -5.83 -7.93
N ASP A 91 -27.60 -6.72 -8.26
CA ASP A 91 -28.41 -6.57 -9.45
C ASP A 91 -29.23 -5.30 -9.24
N LEU A 92 -28.69 -4.16 -9.67
CA LEU A 92 -29.43 -2.91 -9.72
C LEU A 92 -30.60 -3.15 -10.70
N PRO A 93 -31.86 -2.94 -10.29
CA PRO A 93 -32.95 -2.88 -11.25
C PRO A 93 -32.74 -1.60 -12.06
N ILE A 94 -32.16 -1.72 -13.26
CA ILE A 94 -32.01 -0.61 -14.19
C ILE A 94 -33.42 -0.30 -14.74
N SER A 95 -34.23 0.43 -13.96
CA SER A 95 -35.37 1.16 -14.50
C SER A 95 -34.83 2.37 -15.24
N GLY A 96 -34.47 2.19 -16.52
CA GLY A 96 -33.93 3.26 -17.33
C GLY A 96 -33.21 2.76 -18.56
N ALA A 97 -33.94 2.09 -19.45
CA ALA A 97 -33.44 1.71 -20.76
C ALA A 97 -33.14 2.97 -21.59
N TYR A 98 -31.91 3.48 -21.54
CA TYR A 98 -31.37 4.23 -22.68
C TYR A 98 -30.94 3.18 -23.71
N LYS A 99 -31.67 3.15 -24.81
CA LYS A 99 -31.51 2.25 -25.95
C LYS A 99 -30.17 2.50 -26.63
N LEU A 100 -29.10 1.86 -26.17
CA LEU A 100 -27.89 1.72 -26.97
C LEU A 100 -28.16 0.65 -28.04
N LYS A 101 -28.43 1.10 -29.26
CA LYS A 101 -28.43 0.23 -30.45
C LYS A 101 -27.08 -0.47 -30.55
N GLY A 102 -27.12 -1.81 -30.54
CA GLY A 102 -26.22 -2.61 -31.36
C GLY A 102 -24.97 -3.16 -30.69
N TRP A 103 -25.10 -4.01 -29.66
CA TRP A 103 -24.10 -5.03 -29.35
C TRP A 103 -24.80 -6.34 -28.97
N LEU A 104 -24.72 -7.36 -29.84
CA LEU A 104 -24.91 -8.76 -29.46
C LEU A 104 -23.51 -9.37 -29.38
N GLY A 105 -23.06 -9.71 -28.17
CA GLY A 105 -21.80 -10.41 -27.95
C GLY A 105 -22.06 -11.78 -27.34
N THR A 106 -21.75 -12.85 -28.06
CA THR A 106 -21.45 -14.16 -27.47
C THR A 106 -19.94 -14.26 -27.24
N SER A 107 -19.58 -14.91 -26.13
CA SER A 107 -18.21 -15.17 -25.64
C SER A 107 -17.07 -15.08 -26.67
N GLY A 108 -16.19 -14.10 -26.48
CA GLY A 108 -14.76 -14.30 -26.72
C GLY A 108 -14.10 -13.70 -27.95
N LYS A 109 -14.81 -12.99 -28.86
CA LYS A 109 -14.16 -12.21 -29.94
C LYS A 109 -15.00 -10.98 -30.30
N SER A 110 -14.50 -9.78 -30.03
CA SER A 110 -15.12 -8.52 -30.48
C SER A 110 -14.58 -8.17 -31.87
N LEU A 111 -15.44 -8.17 -32.89
CA LEU A 111 -15.11 -7.66 -34.22
C LEU A 111 -15.67 -6.25 -34.37
N PHE A 112 -14.82 -5.27 -34.65
CA PHE A 112 -15.23 -3.88 -34.86
C PHE A 112 -15.60 -3.70 -36.34
N LEU A 113 -16.89 -3.62 -36.66
CA LEU A 113 -17.37 -3.22 -37.99
C LEU A 113 -17.70 -1.72 -37.93
N GLY A 114 -16.73 -0.89 -38.31
CA GLY A 114 -16.94 0.54 -38.52
C GLY A 114 -17.73 0.83 -39.81
N PRO A 115 -18.37 2.00 -39.94
CA PRO A 115 -19.28 2.33 -41.05
C PRO A 115 -18.61 2.58 -42.41
N MET A 116 -17.31 2.31 -42.57
CA MET A 116 -16.58 2.58 -43.82
C MET A 116 -16.65 1.44 -44.85
N ALA A 117 -17.29 0.31 -44.54
CA ALA A 117 -17.32 -0.86 -45.43
C ALA A 117 -18.44 -0.86 -46.49
N VAL A 118 -19.26 0.19 -46.58
CA VAL A 118 -20.40 0.24 -47.53
C VAL A 118 -20.08 1.04 -48.82
N LEU A 119 -18.85 1.55 -48.98
CA LEU A 119 -18.44 2.34 -50.15
C LEU A 119 -17.34 1.67 -51.00
N ALA A 120 -17.29 0.34 -51.05
CA ALA A 120 -16.35 -0.41 -51.89
C ALA A 120 -17.01 -1.53 -52.71
N PHE A 121 -18.28 -1.37 -53.10
CA PHE A 121 -18.98 -2.33 -53.99
C PHE A 121 -19.78 -1.66 -55.13
N LEU A 122 -19.31 -0.50 -55.62
CA LEU A 122 -19.81 0.12 -56.85
C LEU A 122 -18.68 0.70 -57.71
N ILE A 123 -17.59 -0.03 -57.88
CA ILE A 123 -16.65 0.18 -58.99
C ILE A 123 -16.29 -1.20 -59.53
N TRP A 124 -17.22 -1.82 -60.23
CA TRP A 124 -17.04 -2.84 -61.26
C TRP A 124 -18.45 -3.07 -61.80
N LEU A 125 -18.78 -2.43 -62.93
CA LEU A 125 -19.98 -2.50 -63.78
C LEU A 125 -20.41 -1.10 -64.26
N VAL A 126 -19.50 -0.39 -64.93
CA VAL A 126 -19.71 0.33 -66.20
C VAL A 126 -18.41 0.26 -66.97
#